data_AF-D8TCV4-F1
#
_entry.id   AF-D8TCV4-F1
#
_cell.length_a   1.000
_cell.length_b   1.000
_cell.length_c   1.000
_cell.angle_alpha   90.00
_cell.angle_beta   90.00
_cell.angle_gamma   90.00
#
_symmetry.space_group_name_H-M   'P 1'
#
loop_
_entity.id
_entity.type
_entity.pdbx_description
1 polymer ?
#
loop_
_entity_poly.entity_id
_entity_poly.type
_entity_poly.pdbx_seq_one_letter_code
_entity_poly.pdbx_strand_id
1 'polypeptide(L)'
;MKKHLDKRRQNSESLDLEDLKIPEFVWTGDGRGHSASDGFHIPKCPVLVFINTKSGGQLGKVLLQTCKTLLDSRQLFDLSEEAPDKVLDRILKRLKDLTEAGDEVAGEIRERLRLVVAGGDGTAGWLLGIMGDLRLEKPIPIATIPLGTGNNLPFSFGWGKKNPGTDAESVKRFLADVMDAHPLQVDSWHLAMKMEGTTDLGLEAPHSLHVFKKSTYELSCAWSQEKLQIYRGGFWNYFSIGMDAQVSYEFHEQRQKHPEKFSNQMRNQCTYAKLGCTQGWFCPSCRRRASSKNINDLATVYVLDKGKWTELKISSSIRALVLLNLPSFSGGLDPWGNPDDKLSHERGLTVPRVDDGLLEIVGFRDAWHGLFLLFPHGHGTRLAQANRVKIVFQAGSTSSHTYMRMDGEPWKQPLPESHHGNPTEIEISHHGQAVMLAKEGCIAEAKDEYQHPVAPQDDSSGSDDDETKRKFGAASTFRA
;
A
#
# COMPACT_ATOMS: atom_id res chain seq x y z
N MET A 1 -22.96 4.65 18.16
CA MET A 1 -22.18 5.91 18.28
C MET A 1 -21.91 6.35 19.72
N LYS A 2 -22.91 6.55 20.59
CA LYS A 2 -22.69 6.98 22.00
C LYS A 2 -21.77 6.05 22.82
N LYS A 3 -22.02 4.73 22.80
CA LYS A 3 -21.17 3.72 23.47
C LYS A 3 -19.71 3.69 22.97
N HIS A 4 -19.46 4.02 21.70
CA HIS A 4 -18.10 4.07 21.14
C HIS A 4 -17.37 5.36 21.51
N LEU A 5 -18.08 6.49 21.63
CA LEU A 5 -17.51 7.74 22.12
C LEU A 5 -17.17 7.69 23.61
N ASP A 6 -17.99 7.01 24.43
CA ASP A 6 -17.73 6.85 25.86
C ASP A 6 -16.53 5.91 26.13
N LYS A 7 -16.40 4.80 25.36
CA LYS A 7 -15.23 3.90 25.44
C LYS A 7 -13.93 4.60 24.99
N ARG A 8 -14.00 5.46 23.95
CA ARG A 8 -12.86 6.27 23.46
C ARG A 8 -12.40 7.36 24.43
N ARG A 9 -13.30 7.90 25.26
CA ARG A 9 -12.94 8.88 26.30
C ARG A 9 -12.32 8.22 27.53
N GLN A 10 -12.78 7.03 27.91
CA GLN A 10 -12.20 6.30 29.04
C GLN A 10 -10.78 5.78 28.76
N ASN A 11 -10.49 5.35 27.52
CA ASN A 11 -9.16 4.80 27.17
C ASN A 11 -8.01 5.82 27.21
N SER A 12 -8.25 7.12 27.05
CA SER A 12 -7.16 8.12 27.09
C SER A 12 -6.79 8.54 28.52
N GLU A 13 -7.71 8.39 29.47
CA GLU A 13 -7.46 8.64 30.90
C GLU A 13 -6.81 7.43 31.61
N SER A 14 -6.77 6.24 30.97
CA SER A 14 -6.24 5.00 31.54
C SER A 14 -4.89 4.53 30.98
N LEU A 15 -4.29 5.26 30.02
CA LEU A 15 -3.01 4.86 29.43
C LEU A 15 -1.86 5.14 30.40
N ASP A 16 -1.30 4.08 30.98
CA ASP A 16 -0.02 4.15 31.68
C ASP A 16 1.12 4.21 30.65
N LEU A 17 1.90 5.28 30.66
CA LEU A 17 3.03 5.44 29.73
C LEU A 17 4.19 4.49 30.07
N GLU A 18 4.28 3.98 31.30
CA GLU A 18 5.29 2.99 31.67
C GLU A 18 5.08 1.66 30.93
N ASP A 19 3.83 1.30 30.64
CA ASP A 19 3.48 0.11 29.85
C ASP A 19 3.97 0.20 28.39
N LEU A 20 4.41 1.37 27.92
CA LEU A 20 4.94 1.62 26.57
C LEU A 20 6.46 1.78 26.52
N LYS A 21 7.10 2.03 27.67
CA LYS A 21 8.52 2.39 27.72
C LYS A 21 9.41 1.15 27.72
N ILE A 22 10.46 1.17 26.91
CA ILE A 22 11.48 0.11 26.93
C ILE A 22 12.45 0.41 28.07
N PRO A 23 12.64 -0.51 29.04
CA PRO A 23 13.48 -0.30 30.22
C PRO A 23 14.93 0.04 29.89
N GLU A 24 15.57 0.79 30.80
CA GLU A 24 16.91 1.34 30.59
C GLU A 24 17.99 0.29 30.31
N PHE A 25 17.91 -0.89 30.94
CA PHE A 25 18.91 -1.93 30.81
C PHE A 25 19.03 -2.47 29.37
N VAL A 26 17.94 -2.43 28.60
CA VAL A 26 17.95 -2.76 27.16
C VAL A 26 18.84 -1.78 26.39
N TRP A 27 19.03 -0.56 26.87
CA TRP A 27 19.87 0.45 26.21
C TRP A 27 21.31 0.46 26.71
N THR A 28 21.55 0.08 27.96
CA THR A 28 22.90 0.08 28.56
C THR A 28 23.60 -1.26 28.43
N GLY A 29 22.86 -2.36 28.25
CA GLY A 29 23.42 -3.71 28.21
C GLY A 29 23.82 -4.21 29.61
N ASP A 30 23.21 -3.67 30.67
CA ASP A 30 23.45 -4.10 32.04
C ASP A 30 22.80 -5.49 32.24
N GLY A 31 23.56 -6.54 31.92
CA GLY A 31 23.13 -7.95 31.84
C GLY A 31 22.89 -8.63 33.18
N ARG A 32 22.28 -7.91 34.13
CA ARG A 32 21.72 -8.56 35.32
C ARG A 32 20.55 -9.39 34.82
N GLY A 33 20.49 -10.69 35.10
CA GLY A 33 19.37 -11.52 34.66
C GLY A 33 18.08 -11.08 35.36
N HIS A 34 17.34 -10.13 34.79
CA HIS A 34 16.10 -9.63 35.37
C HIS A 34 15.00 -10.68 35.18
N SER A 35 14.23 -10.93 36.23
CA SER A 35 13.02 -11.76 36.17
C SER A 35 11.80 -11.00 36.69
N ALA A 36 10.62 -11.37 36.17
CA ALA A 36 9.34 -10.92 36.71
C ALA A 36 9.18 -11.28 38.20
N SER A 37 9.80 -12.38 38.65
CA SER A 37 9.77 -12.80 40.05
C SER A 37 10.47 -11.82 41.00
N ASP A 38 11.39 -11.00 40.47
CA ASP A 38 12.15 -10.02 41.24
C ASP A 38 11.41 -8.67 41.35
N GLY A 39 10.15 -8.61 40.90
CA GLY A 39 9.32 -7.41 40.93
C GLY A 39 9.65 -6.41 39.82
N PHE A 40 10.39 -6.82 38.79
CA PHE A 40 10.69 -5.96 37.65
C PHE A 40 9.41 -5.72 36.82
N HIS A 41 9.12 -4.45 36.53
CA HIS A 41 7.97 -4.09 35.70
C HIS A 41 8.23 -4.47 34.24
N ILE A 42 7.37 -5.34 33.69
CA ILE A 42 7.40 -5.71 32.28
C ILE A 42 6.36 -4.87 31.55
N PRO A 43 6.77 -3.99 30.61
CA PRO A 43 5.84 -3.19 29.84
C PRO A 43 4.85 -4.08 29.08
N LYS A 44 3.56 -3.73 29.09
CA LYS A 44 2.54 -4.50 28.36
C LYS A 44 2.69 -4.38 26.84
N CYS A 45 3.15 -3.24 26.34
CA CYS A 45 3.23 -2.93 24.92
C CYS A 45 4.43 -2.00 24.65
N PRO A 46 5.68 -2.47 24.78
CA PRO A 46 6.85 -1.66 24.45
C PRO A 46 6.79 -1.23 22.98
N VAL A 47 7.01 0.07 22.71
CA VAL A 47 6.92 0.63 21.35
C VAL A 47 8.23 1.19 20.84
N LEU A 48 8.52 1.02 19.55
CA LEU A 48 9.51 1.81 18.83
C LEU A 48 8.79 2.67 17.79
N VAL A 49 9.12 3.96 17.74
CA VAL A 49 8.43 4.93 16.88
C VAL A 49 9.39 5.48 15.84
N PHE A 50 9.11 5.20 14.57
CA PHE A 50 9.83 5.71 13.41
C PHE A 50 9.03 6.84 12.77
N ILE A 51 9.62 8.02 12.63
CA ILE A 51 8.93 9.22 12.15
C ILE A 51 9.68 9.79 10.96
N ASN A 52 9.00 9.93 9.82
CA ASN A 52 9.52 10.71 8.71
C ASN A 52 9.14 12.19 8.92
N THR A 53 10.08 13.00 9.43
CA THR A 53 9.83 14.41 9.76
C THR A 53 9.50 15.30 8.57
N LYS A 54 9.83 14.86 7.34
CA LYS A 54 9.46 15.53 6.09
C LYS A 54 8.01 15.25 5.66
N SER A 55 7.33 14.29 6.27
CA SER A 55 5.94 13.94 5.94
C SER A 55 4.91 14.89 6.55
N GLY A 56 3.72 14.94 5.94
CA GLY A 56 2.57 15.69 6.46
C GLY A 56 2.70 17.21 6.44
N GLY A 57 3.61 17.79 5.64
CA GLY A 57 3.76 19.26 5.59
C GLY A 57 4.26 19.84 6.92
N GLN A 58 5.32 19.25 7.48
CA GLN A 58 5.92 19.56 8.79
C GLN A 58 5.20 18.96 10.02
N LEU A 59 4.07 18.27 9.84
CA LEU A 59 3.42 17.54 10.95
C LEU A 59 4.34 16.48 11.56
N GLY A 60 5.19 15.82 10.76
CA GLY A 60 6.15 14.84 11.28
C GLY A 60 7.11 15.42 12.31
N LYS A 61 7.60 16.65 12.11
CA LYS A 61 8.48 17.34 13.07
C LYS A 61 7.76 17.67 14.38
N VAL A 62 6.51 18.15 14.30
CA VAL A 62 5.67 18.44 15.49
C VAL A 62 5.36 17.15 16.24
N LEU A 63 5.05 16.07 15.52
CA LEU A 63 4.78 14.76 16.09
C LEU A 63 6.00 14.21 16.84
N LEU A 64 7.20 14.31 16.24
CA LEU A 64 8.44 13.89 16.91
C LEU A 64 8.66 14.63 18.23
N GLN A 65 8.47 15.96 18.25
CA GLN A 65 8.61 16.74 19.48
C GLN A 65 7.59 16.34 20.54
N THR A 66 6.36 16.03 20.13
CA THR A 66 5.32 15.57 21.05
C THR A 66 5.60 14.17 21.58
N CYS A 67 6.07 13.24 20.73
CA CYS A 67 6.47 11.91 21.18
C CYS A 67 7.63 11.99 22.20
N LYS A 68 8.57 12.93 22.03
CA LYS A 68 9.68 13.17 22.99
C LYS A 68 9.22 13.60 24.38
N THR A 69 8.01 14.14 24.53
CA THR A 69 7.45 14.47 25.86
C THR A 69 6.72 13.29 26.51
N LEU A 70 6.46 12.21 25.76
CA LEU A 70 5.65 11.07 26.19
C LEU A 70 6.46 9.77 26.35
N LEU A 71 7.45 9.55 25.49
CA LEU A 71 8.27 8.34 25.43
C LEU A 71 9.75 8.64 25.64
N ASP A 72 10.56 7.62 25.93
CA ASP A 72 12.01 7.75 26.01
C ASP A 72 12.58 8.13 24.63
N SER A 73 13.52 9.08 24.59
CA SER A 73 14.14 9.51 23.33
C SER A 73 14.87 8.38 22.59
N ARG A 74 15.28 7.31 23.29
CA ARG A 74 15.89 6.11 22.72
C ARG A 74 14.88 5.22 21.97
N GLN A 75 13.58 5.46 22.12
CA GLN A 75 12.50 4.76 21.40
C GLN A 75 12.05 5.51 20.13
N LEU A 76 12.60 6.71 19.86
CA LEU A 76 12.12 7.61 18.82
C LEU A 76 13.20 7.81 17.76
N PHE A 77 12.88 7.49 16.50
CA PHE A 77 13.83 7.55 15.39
C PHE A 77 13.31 8.45 14.27
N ASP A 78 14.09 9.47 13.92
CA ASP A 78 13.84 10.26 12.71
C ASP A 78 14.40 9.51 11.50
N LEU A 79 13.51 9.09 10.60
CA LEU A 79 13.85 8.35 9.38
C LEU A 79 14.67 9.17 8.38
N SER A 80 14.77 10.49 8.58
CA SER A 80 15.65 11.35 7.79
C SER A 80 17.09 11.40 8.33
N GLU A 81 17.32 10.92 9.55
CA GLU A 81 18.62 10.91 10.22
C GLU A 81 19.22 9.50 10.30
N GLU A 82 18.41 8.49 10.67
CA GLU A 82 18.85 7.11 10.82
C GLU A 82 17.93 6.16 10.04
N ALA A 83 18.53 5.22 9.33
CA ALA A 83 17.79 4.23 8.55
C ALA A 83 17.23 3.11 9.47
N PRO A 84 15.99 2.65 9.25
CA PRO A 84 15.32 1.73 10.16
C PRO A 84 15.98 0.36 10.26
N ASP A 85 16.66 -0.11 9.21
CA ASP A 85 17.40 -1.37 9.17
C ASP A 85 18.49 -1.42 10.24
N LYS A 86 19.28 -0.35 10.35
CA LYS A 86 20.36 -0.25 11.36
C LYS A 86 19.82 -0.20 12.78
N VAL A 87 18.71 0.51 12.97
CA VAL A 87 18.05 0.63 14.28
C VAL A 87 17.51 -0.73 14.71
N LEU A 88 16.77 -1.40 13.84
CA LEU A 88 16.16 -2.69 14.12
C LEU A 88 17.22 -3.76 14.36
N ASP A 89 18.25 -3.86 13.50
CA ASP A 89 19.34 -4.81 13.69
C ASP A 89 20.01 -4.63 15.07
N ARG A 90 20.34 -3.39 15.44
CA ARG A 90 20.93 -3.06 16.74
C ARG A 90 20.06 -3.48 17.92
N ILE A 91 18.77 -3.14 17.90
CA ILE A 91 17.86 -3.39 19.03
C ILE A 91 17.51 -4.87 19.12
N LEU A 92 17.19 -5.51 17.99
CA LEU A 92 16.80 -6.93 17.96
C LEU A 92 17.97 -7.84 18.32
N LYS A 93 19.17 -7.56 17.82
CA LYS A 93 20.39 -8.26 18.23
C LYS A 93 20.59 -8.14 19.73
N ARG A 94 20.43 -6.95 20.30
CA ARG A 94 20.62 -6.75 21.72
C ARG A 94 19.59 -7.49 22.58
N LEU A 95 18.31 -7.41 22.22
CA LEU A 95 17.26 -8.17 22.93
C LEU A 95 17.54 -9.67 22.87
N LYS A 96 18.02 -10.16 21.72
CA LYS A 96 18.47 -11.54 21.56
C LYS A 96 19.64 -11.87 22.48
N ASP A 97 20.72 -11.07 22.46
CA ASP A 97 21.91 -11.27 23.29
C ASP A 97 21.55 -11.30 24.79
N LEU A 98 20.65 -10.41 25.25
CA LEU A 98 20.16 -10.39 26.63
C LEU A 98 19.33 -11.63 26.97
N THR A 99 18.45 -12.06 26.07
CA THR A 99 17.64 -13.27 26.24
C THR A 99 18.53 -14.52 26.32
N GLU A 100 19.56 -14.61 25.48
CA GLU A 100 20.55 -15.70 25.49
C GLU A 100 21.43 -15.68 26.74
N ALA A 101 21.64 -14.50 27.35
CA ALA A 101 22.30 -14.35 28.64
C ALA A 101 21.40 -14.69 29.85
N GLY A 102 20.14 -15.05 29.62
CA GLY A 102 19.19 -15.48 30.66
C GLY A 102 18.31 -14.36 31.24
N ASP A 103 18.21 -13.20 30.58
CA ASP A 103 17.27 -12.14 30.97
C ASP A 103 15.86 -12.45 30.45
N GLU A 104 14.95 -12.83 31.35
CA GLU A 104 13.57 -13.20 31.00
C GLU A 104 12.75 -11.98 30.56
N VAL A 105 13.05 -10.80 31.12
CA VAL A 105 12.35 -9.55 30.79
C VAL A 105 12.65 -9.12 29.37
N ALA A 106 13.89 -9.27 28.88
CA ALA A 106 14.27 -9.00 27.50
C ALA A 106 13.50 -9.86 26.51
N GLY A 107 13.30 -11.15 26.83
CA GLY A 107 12.48 -12.07 26.05
C GLY A 107 11.02 -11.59 25.95
N GLU A 108 10.41 -11.25 27.09
CA GLU A 108 9.05 -10.72 27.13
C GLU A 108 8.89 -9.40 26.39
N ILE A 109 9.87 -8.49 26.49
CA ILE A 109 9.90 -7.24 25.71
C ILE A 109 9.91 -7.55 24.21
N ARG A 110 10.74 -8.50 23.77
CA ARG A 110 10.83 -8.90 22.36
C ARG A 110 9.52 -9.46 21.82
N GLU A 111 8.77 -10.21 22.64
CA GLU A 111 7.48 -10.79 22.26
C GLU A 111 6.35 -9.75 22.19
N ARG A 112 6.40 -8.74 23.07
CA ARG A 112 5.35 -7.71 23.18
C ARG A 112 5.64 -6.46 22.35
N LEU A 113 6.82 -6.37 21.75
CA LEU A 113 7.28 -5.21 20.99
C LEU A 113 6.34 -4.90 19.83
N ARG A 114 6.01 -3.62 19.67
CA ARG A 114 5.23 -3.10 18.53
C ARG A 114 5.97 -1.96 17.86
N LEU A 115 5.87 -1.87 16.55
CA LEU A 115 6.45 -0.76 15.79
C LEU A 115 5.36 0.23 15.41
N VAL A 116 5.67 1.52 15.50
CA VAL A 116 4.83 2.60 14.99
C VAL A 116 5.61 3.36 13.93
N VAL A 117 5.04 3.53 12.73
CA VAL A 117 5.64 4.33 11.67
C VAL A 117 4.75 5.52 11.30
N ALA A 118 5.30 6.72 11.32
CA ALA A 118 4.60 7.94 10.94
C ALA A 118 5.12 8.48 9.60
N GLY A 119 4.25 8.45 8.58
CA GLY A 119 4.62 8.80 7.21
C GLY A 119 3.48 8.61 6.22
N GLY A 120 3.81 8.55 4.94
CA GLY A 120 2.89 8.06 3.90
C GLY A 120 3.08 6.56 3.64
N ASP A 121 2.30 5.99 2.72
CA ASP A 121 2.35 4.57 2.37
C ASP A 121 3.77 4.09 2.01
N GLY A 122 4.54 4.85 1.23
CA GLY A 122 5.93 4.49 0.90
C GLY A 122 6.88 4.46 2.12
N THR A 123 6.65 5.29 3.15
CA THR A 123 7.43 5.21 4.41
C THR A 123 7.08 3.94 5.20
N ALA A 124 5.81 3.54 5.22
CA ALA A 124 5.40 2.29 5.83
C ALA A 124 5.92 1.08 5.02
N GLY A 125 5.84 1.13 3.69
CA GLY A 125 6.38 0.13 2.77
C GLY A 125 7.89 -0.08 2.94
N TRP A 126 8.65 0.99 3.18
CA TRP A 126 10.08 0.88 3.47
C TRP A 126 10.36 0.04 4.73
N LEU A 127 9.62 0.30 5.82
CA LEU A 127 9.76 -0.47 7.06
C LEU A 127 9.30 -1.92 6.88
N LEU A 128 8.20 -2.14 6.14
CA LEU A 128 7.70 -3.48 5.81
C LEU A 128 8.71 -4.29 4.99
N GLY A 129 9.39 -3.66 4.02
CA GLY A 129 10.46 -4.29 3.25
C GLY A 129 11.63 -4.75 4.12
N ILE A 130 12.08 -3.89 5.03
CA ILE A 130 13.13 -4.25 5.99
C ILE A 130 12.70 -5.43 6.87
N MET A 131 11.45 -5.43 7.36
CA MET A 131 10.94 -6.55 8.15
C MET A 131 10.87 -7.85 7.36
N GLY A 132 10.54 -7.78 6.06
CA GLY A 132 10.60 -8.92 5.14
C GLY A 132 12.02 -9.46 4.95
N ASP A 133 13.01 -8.56 4.83
CA ASP A 133 14.43 -8.91 4.65
C ASP A 133 15.04 -9.52 5.91
N LEU A 134 14.64 -9.07 7.10
CA LEU A 134 15.12 -9.59 8.38
C LEU A 134 14.70 -11.04 8.65
N ARG A 135 13.63 -11.54 8.00
CA ARG A 135 13.12 -12.92 8.12
C ARG A 135 13.04 -13.43 9.56
N LEU A 136 12.49 -12.60 10.45
CA LEU A 136 12.35 -12.93 11.86
C LEU A 136 11.40 -14.13 12.03
N GLU A 137 11.75 -15.07 12.91
CA GLU A 137 10.87 -16.21 13.27
C GLU A 137 9.50 -15.74 13.76
N LYS A 138 9.50 -14.64 14.53
CA LYS A 138 8.30 -13.94 14.99
C LYS A 138 8.32 -12.50 14.47
N PRO A 139 7.55 -12.17 13.43
CA PRO A 139 7.46 -10.82 12.90
C PRO A 139 6.90 -9.85 13.94
N ILE A 140 7.36 -8.60 13.89
CA ILE A 140 6.93 -7.55 14.82
C ILE A 140 5.83 -6.73 14.13
N PRO A 141 4.65 -6.58 14.74
CA PRO A 141 3.51 -5.96 14.08
C PRO A 141 3.68 -4.43 14.00
N ILE A 142 3.28 -3.84 12.88
CA ILE A 142 3.47 -2.41 12.57
C ILE A 142 2.14 -1.65 12.57
N ALA A 143 2.04 -0.56 13.33
CA ALA A 143 0.98 0.44 13.21
C ALA A 143 1.45 1.66 12.40
N THR A 144 0.54 2.28 11.65
CA THR A 144 0.86 3.41 10.77
C THR A 144 0.13 4.68 11.17
N ILE A 145 0.86 5.77 11.43
CA ILE A 145 0.30 7.12 11.61
C ILE A 145 0.19 7.79 10.23
N PRO A 146 -1.03 8.10 9.74
CA PRO A 146 -1.28 8.63 8.40
C PRO A 146 -0.84 10.11 8.23
N LEU A 147 0.42 10.33 7.82
CA LEU A 147 0.97 11.66 7.49
C LEU A 147 1.04 11.93 5.97
N GLY A 148 0.74 10.94 5.12
CA GLY A 148 0.71 11.08 3.66
C GLY A 148 -0.58 11.73 3.12
N THR A 149 -0.68 11.79 1.78
CA THR A 149 -1.88 12.31 1.09
C THR A 149 -2.90 11.20 0.76
N GLY A 150 -2.42 10.03 0.32
CA GLY A 150 -3.23 8.88 -0.12
C GLY A 150 -3.58 7.88 0.98
N ASN A 151 -2.67 7.64 1.94
CA ASN A 151 -2.85 6.88 3.19
C ASN A 151 -3.78 5.66 3.08
N ASN A 152 -3.42 4.71 2.24
CA ASN A 152 -4.23 3.52 1.99
C ASN A 152 -3.97 2.39 2.99
N LEU A 153 -2.69 2.18 3.37
CA LEU A 153 -2.31 1.24 4.43
C LEU A 153 -3.00 1.58 5.76
N PRO A 154 -2.79 2.78 6.35
CA PRO A 154 -3.46 3.15 7.59
C PRO A 154 -4.99 3.11 7.50
N PHE A 155 -5.56 3.43 6.33
CA PHE A 155 -7.01 3.32 6.15
C PHE A 155 -7.48 1.87 6.21
N SER A 156 -6.80 0.95 5.52
CA SER A 156 -7.15 -0.47 5.44
C SER A 156 -7.18 -1.14 6.81
N PHE A 157 -6.21 -0.83 7.66
CA PHE A 157 -6.06 -1.39 9.01
C PHE A 157 -6.74 -0.57 10.12
N GLY A 158 -7.57 0.42 9.77
CA GLY A 158 -8.44 1.13 10.71
C GLY A 158 -7.83 2.36 11.40
N TRP A 159 -6.60 2.75 11.09
CA TRP A 159 -5.91 3.95 11.59
C TRP A 159 -6.42 5.26 10.95
N GLY A 160 -7.18 5.14 9.85
CA GLY A 160 -7.87 6.25 9.19
C GLY A 160 -7.05 6.94 8.11
N LYS A 161 -7.71 7.84 7.36
CA LYS A 161 -7.11 8.54 6.21
C LYS A 161 -6.26 9.75 6.60
N LYS A 162 -6.45 10.28 7.81
CA LYS A 162 -5.84 11.52 8.30
C LYS A 162 -5.27 11.30 9.68
N ASN A 163 -4.16 11.98 9.98
CA ASN A 163 -3.56 11.96 11.30
C ASN A 163 -4.59 12.37 12.36
N PRO A 164 -4.79 11.60 13.45
CA PRO A 164 -5.74 11.94 14.51
C PRO A 164 -5.41 13.26 15.22
N GLY A 165 -4.13 13.65 15.23
CA GLY A 165 -3.64 14.91 15.79
C GLY A 165 -2.13 14.81 16.08
N THR A 166 -1.49 15.94 16.35
CA THR A 166 -0.07 15.98 16.74
C THR A 166 0.13 16.46 18.17
N ASP A 167 -0.93 16.81 18.89
CA ASP A 167 -0.87 17.18 20.30
C ASP A 167 -0.76 15.94 21.20
N ALA A 168 -0.30 16.15 22.44
CA ALA A 168 0.00 15.06 23.36
C ALA A 168 -1.20 14.14 23.63
N GLU A 169 -2.41 14.69 23.71
CA GLU A 169 -3.62 13.92 23.99
C GLU A 169 -4.01 13.05 22.79
N SER A 170 -3.90 13.59 21.58
CA SER A 170 -4.09 12.81 20.34
C SER A 170 -3.06 11.68 20.20
N VAL A 171 -1.79 11.93 20.55
CA VAL A 171 -0.74 10.89 20.52
C VAL A 171 -0.99 9.82 21.57
N LYS A 172 -1.36 10.19 22.81
CA LYS A 172 -1.74 9.22 23.85
C LYS A 172 -2.90 8.33 23.40
N ARG A 173 -3.96 8.91 22.82
CA ARG A 173 -5.08 8.13 22.27
C ARG A 173 -4.64 7.15 21.19
N PHE A 174 -3.76 7.59 20.29
CA PHE A 174 -3.21 6.71 19.26
C PHE A 174 -2.38 5.57 19.88
N LEU A 175 -1.54 5.85 20.87
CA LEU A 175 -0.74 4.82 21.55
C LEU A 175 -1.61 3.83 22.37
N ALA A 176 -2.71 4.31 22.96
CA ALA A 176 -3.71 3.44 23.58
C ALA A 176 -4.39 2.54 22.53
N ASP A 177 -4.80 3.09 21.38
CA ASP A 177 -5.31 2.30 20.26
C ASP A 177 -4.26 1.28 19.76
N VAL A 178 -2.97 1.64 19.76
CA VAL A 178 -1.86 0.73 19.41
C VAL A 178 -1.74 -0.41 20.41
N MET A 179 -2.00 -0.18 21.70
CA MET A 179 -1.97 -1.23 22.74
C MET A 179 -3.15 -2.21 22.57
N ASP A 180 -4.33 -1.70 22.23
CA ASP A 180 -5.56 -2.49 22.05
C ASP A 180 -5.65 -3.19 20.68
N ALA A 181 -4.88 -2.75 19.68
CA ALA A 181 -4.86 -3.34 18.35
C ALA A 181 -4.37 -4.79 18.37
N HIS A 182 -4.75 -5.56 17.36
CA HIS A 182 -4.32 -6.95 17.19
C HIS A 182 -3.49 -7.11 15.91
N PRO A 183 -2.59 -8.10 15.84
CA PRO A 183 -1.84 -8.39 14.63
C PRO A 183 -2.75 -9.00 13.55
N LEU A 184 -2.61 -8.52 12.32
CA LEU A 184 -3.25 -9.04 11.12
C LEU A 184 -2.17 -9.31 10.06
N GLN A 185 -2.20 -10.50 9.46
CA GLN A 185 -1.31 -10.86 8.36
C GLN A 185 -1.69 -10.07 7.11
N VAL A 186 -0.70 -9.67 6.34
CA VAL A 186 -0.88 -9.07 5.02
C VAL A 186 0.13 -9.64 4.04
N ASP A 187 -0.34 -10.04 2.87
CA ASP A 187 0.51 -10.59 1.83
C ASP A 187 1.52 -9.55 1.34
N SER A 188 2.72 -10.03 1.06
CA SER A 188 3.80 -9.27 0.46
C SER A 188 4.01 -9.74 -0.96
N TRP A 189 4.11 -8.79 -1.88
CA TRP A 189 4.22 -9.09 -3.31
C TRP A 189 5.56 -8.64 -3.84
N HIS A 190 6.23 -9.53 -4.54
CA HIS A 190 7.49 -9.24 -5.20
C HIS A 190 7.26 -8.96 -6.68
N LEU A 191 7.79 -7.83 -7.15
CA LEU A 191 7.84 -7.44 -8.54
C LEU A 191 9.27 -7.63 -9.06
N ALA A 192 9.43 -8.41 -10.13
CA ALA A 192 10.66 -8.56 -10.87
C ALA A 192 10.46 -8.07 -12.31
N MET A 193 11.14 -6.99 -12.69
CA MET A 193 11.09 -6.42 -14.03
C MET A 193 12.41 -6.68 -14.78
N LYS A 194 12.33 -7.29 -15.95
CA LYS A 194 13.45 -7.57 -16.85
C LYS A 194 13.33 -6.65 -18.05
N MET A 195 14.40 -5.92 -18.36
CA MET A 195 14.43 -5.03 -19.52
C MET A 195 15.84 -4.93 -20.11
N GLU A 196 15.93 -4.61 -21.40
CA GLU A 196 17.21 -4.28 -22.02
C GLU A 196 17.74 -2.94 -21.49
N GLY A 197 18.98 -2.93 -21.02
CA GLY A 197 19.62 -1.75 -20.47
C GLY A 197 20.65 -1.13 -21.42
N THR A 198 20.53 0.17 -21.64
CA THR A 198 21.71 1.06 -21.66
C THR A 198 21.98 1.49 -20.22
N THR A 199 23.25 1.70 -19.88
CA THR A 199 23.77 1.80 -18.51
C THR A 199 23.22 2.97 -17.66
N ASP A 200 22.36 3.83 -18.19
CA ASP A 200 21.80 4.97 -17.48
C ASP A 200 20.45 5.38 -18.08
N LEU A 201 19.36 4.73 -17.66
CA LEU A 201 18.01 5.18 -18.02
C LEU A 201 17.53 6.36 -17.18
N GLY A 202 18.31 6.83 -16.20
CA GLY A 202 17.92 7.93 -15.31
C GLY A 202 16.56 7.71 -14.65
N LEU A 203 16.12 6.45 -14.55
CA LEU A 203 14.89 6.08 -13.86
C LEU A 203 15.07 6.49 -12.41
N GLU A 204 14.41 7.58 -12.00
CA GLU A 204 14.07 7.83 -10.60
C GLU A 204 13.09 6.72 -10.19
N ALA A 205 13.62 5.51 -10.03
CA ALA A 205 12.86 4.35 -9.60
C ALA A 205 12.36 4.62 -8.18
N PRO A 206 11.15 4.11 -7.84
CA PRO A 206 10.63 4.23 -6.50
C PRO A 206 11.60 3.61 -5.49
N HIS A 207 11.57 4.07 -4.24
CA HIS A 207 12.42 3.54 -3.17
C HIS A 207 12.23 2.04 -2.96
N SER A 208 11.07 1.53 -3.34
CA SER A 208 10.71 0.12 -3.25
C SER A 208 11.21 -0.72 -4.44
N LEU A 209 11.90 -0.14 -5.45
CA LEU A 209 12.40 -0.84 -6.63
C LEU A 209 13.92 -0.64 -6.79
N HIS A 210 14.67 -1.73 -6.69
CA HIS A 210 16.14 -1.72 -6.73
C HIS A 210 16.68 -2.45 -7.95
N VAL A 211 17.80 -1.96 -8.51
CA VAL A 211 18.54 -2.66 -9.56
C VAL A 211 19.27 -3.86 -8.96
N PHE A 212 18.91 -5.05 -9.39
CA PHE A 212 19.61 -6.28 -9.03
C PHE A 212 20.78 -6.52 -10.00
N LYS A 213 22.00 -6.17 -9.57
CA LYS A 213 23.23 -6.51 -10.30
C LYS A 213 23.61 -7.95 -9.95
N LYS A 214 23.50 -8.88 -10.91
CA LYS A 214 24.09 -10.23 -10.74
C LYS A 214 25.59 -10.08 -10.49
N SER A 215 26.11 -10.66 -9.40
CA SER A 215 27.56 -10.80 -9.22
C SER A 215 28.10 -11.77 -10.27
N THR A 216 29.31 -11.48 -10.78
CA THR A 216 29.92 -12.09 -11.96
C THR A 216 30.33 -13.58 -11.80
N TYR A 217 29.80 -14.32 -10.82
CA TYR A 217 30.30 -15.65 -10.46
C TYR A 217 29.38 -16.84 -10.76
N GLU A 218 28.18 -16.64 -11.34
CA GLU A 218 27.27 -17.74 -11.70
C GLU A 218 26.73 -17.64 -13.14
N LEU A 219 27.62 -17.60 -14.13
CA LEU A 219 27.26 -17.77 -15.54
C LEU A 219 28.26 -18.69 -16.24
N SER A 220 28.14 -19.99 -15.97
CA SER A 220 28.68 -21.06 -16.81
C SER A 220 27.55 -21.69 -17.64
N CYS A 221 26.93 -20.91 -18.51
CA CYS A 221 26.30 -21.45 -19.72
C CYS A 221 26.21 -20.33 -20.77
N ALA A 222 26.87 -20.58 -21.89
CA ALA A 222 27.07 -19.65 -22.97
C ALA A 222 25.78 -19.53 -23.82
N TRP A 223 25.43 -18.29 -24.18
CA TRP A 223 25.03 -17.75 -25.50
C TRP A 223 24.14 -16.49 -25.27
N SER A 224 24.66 -15.31 -25.67
CA SER A 224 24.06 -13.96 -25.75
C SER A 224 23.28 -13.36 -24.55
N GLN A 225 23.95 -13.03 -23.42
CA GLN A 225 23.31 -12.40 -22.25
C GLN A 225 23.88 -11.03 -21.83
N GLU A 226 24.35 -10.19 -22.75
CA GLU A 226 25.18 -9.03 -22.36
C GLU A 226 24.47 -7.71 -22.01
N LYS A 227 23.14 -7.57 -22.02
CA LYS A 227 22.49 -6.28 -21.67
C LYS A 227 21.17 -6.34 -20.90
N LEU A 228 20.86 -7.44 -20.20
CA LEU A 228 19.62 -7.53 -19.42
C LEU A 228 19.79 -6.92 -18.02
N GLN A 229 19.00 -5.90 -17.69
CA GLN A 229 18.88 -5.37 -16.35
C GLN A 229 17.63 -5.93 -15.66
N ILE A 230 17.78 -6.30 -14.38
CA ILE A 230 16.69 -6.81 -13.56
C ILE A 230 16.45 -5.81 -12.42
N TYR A 231 15.21 -5.35 -12.32
CA TYR A 231 14.74 -4.53 -11.21
C TYR A 231 13.86 -5.40 -10.31
N ARG A 232 14.00 -5.23 -8.99
CA ARG A 232 13.27 -6.00 -7.99
C ARG A 232 12.69 -5.10 -6.92
N GLY A 233 11.46 -5.36 -6.51
CA GLY A 233 10.78 -4.55 -5.51
C GLY A 233 9.70 -5.30 -4.77
N GLY A 234 9.38 -4.83 -3.55
CA GLY A 234 8.29 -5.34 -2.73
C GLY A 234 7.15 -4.32 -2.66
N PHE A 235 5.91 -4.79 -2.57
CA PHE A 235 4.75 -3.92 -2.34
C PHE A 235 3.67 -4.61 -1.49
N TRP A 236 2.91 -3.80 -0.74
CA TRP A 236 1.86 -4.24 0.19
C TRP A 236 0.50 -3.58 -0.09
N ASN A 237 0.43 -2.60 -0.99
CA ASN A 237 -0.79 -1.87 -1.28
C ASN A 237 -1.34 -2.23 -2.66
N TYR A 238 -0.68 -1.74 -3.72
CA TYR A 238 -1.03 -2.09 -5.10
C TYR A 238 0.06 -1.69 -6.08
N PHE A 239 0.01 -2.35 -7.24
CA PHE A 239 0.76 -1.98 -8.44
C PHE A 239 -0.22 -1.56 -9.55
N SER A 240 0.13 -0.55 -10.35
CA SER A 240 -0.72 -0.11 -11.45
C SER A 240 0.06 0.39 -12.66
N ILE A 241 -0.54 0.23 -13.84
CA ILE A 241 -0.01 0.66 -15.14
C ILE A 241 -1.02 1.52 -15.88
N GLY A 242 -0.52 2.53 -16.58
CA GLY A 242 -1.29 3.35 -17.51
C GLY A 242 -1.92 4.56 -16.83
N MET A 243 -3.21 4.72 -17.07
CA MET A 243 -3.92 5.97 -16.80
C MET A 243 -3.83 6.44 -15.32
N ASP A 244 -4.07 5.57 -14.32
CA ASP A 244 -3.93 5.93 -12.88
C ASP A 244 -2.51 6.41 -12.52
N ALA A 245 -1.52 5.65 -12.98
CA ALA A 245 -0.12 5.94 -12.73
C ALA A 245 0.31 7.28 -13.36
N GLN A 246 -0.23 7.63 -14.53
CA GLN A 246 0.06 8.91 -15.19
C GLN A 246 -0.36 10.11 -14.36
N VAL A 247 -1.59 10.14 -13.84
CA VAL A 247 -2.04 11.25 -12.97
C VAL A 247 -1.22 11.33 -11.70
N SER A 248 -0.86 10.18 -11.15
CA SER A 248 -0.02 10.11 -9.97
C SER A 248 1.38 10.66 -10.22
N TYR A 249 1.97 10.33 -11.37
CA TYR A 249 3.26 10.87 -11.80
C TYR A 249 3.23 12.39 -11.96
N GLU A 250 2.23 12.94 -12.66
CA GLU A 250 2.13 14.38 -12.85
C GLU A 250 1.86 15.14 -11.53
N PHE A 251 1.07 14.55 -10.63
CA PHE A 251 0.89 15.08 -9.28
C PHE A 251 2.23 15.07 -8.51
N HIS A 252 3.00 13.99 -8.61
CA HIS A 252 4.30 13.85 -7.97
C HIS A 252 5.30 14.89 -8.50
N GLU A 253 5.42 15.04 -9.82
CA GLU A 253 6.28 16.06 -10.44
C GLU A 253 5.90 17.49 -10.00
N GLN A 254 4.60 17.80 -9.94
CA GLN A 254 4.16 19.12 -9.47
C GLN A 254 4.49 19.35 -8.00
N ARG A 255 4.36 18.31 -7.17
CA ARG A 255 4.71 18.36 -5.76
C ARG A 255 6.20 18.57 -5.55
N GLN A 256 7.05 17.94 -6.36
CA GLN A 256 8.50 18.18 -6.32
C GLN A 256 8.87 19.60 -6.77
N LYS A 257 8.23 20.11 -7.83
CA LYS A 257 8.51 21.45 -8.39
C LYS A 257 7.99 22.60 -7.53
N HIS A 258 6.91 22.38 -6.79
CA HIS A 258 6.22 23.43 -6.01
C HIS A 258 5.83 22.98 -4.60
N PRO A 259 6.77 22.52 -3.75
CA PRO A 259 6.46 21.95 -2.45
C PRO A 259 5.62 22.87 -1.54
N GLU A 260 5.75 24.19 -1.68
CA GLU A 260 4.99 25.21 -0.96
C GLU A 260 3.47 25.15 -1.22
N LYS A 261 3.06 24.63 -2.39
CA LYS A 261 1.64 24.46 -2.75
C LYS A 261 1.03 23.19 -2.17
N PHE A 262 1.85 22.26 -1.70
CA PHE A 262 1.42 20.91 -1.28
C PHE A 262 1.56 20.63 0.22
N SER A 263 1.48 21.69 1.04
CA SER A 263 1.60 21.61 2.49
C SER A 263 0.35 21.07 3.20
N ASN A 264 -0.80 21.03 2.53
CA ASN A 264 -2.08 20.66 3.13
C ASN A 264 -2.70 19.45 2.43
N GLN A 265 -3.01 18.40 3.19
CA GLN A 265 -3.58 17.16 2.67
C GLN A 265 -4.87 17.36 1.85
N MET A 266 -5.78 18.23 2.31
CA MET A 266 -7.03 18.50 1.58
C MET A 266 -6.76 19.21 0.25
N ARG A 267 -5.84 20.20 0.25
CA ARG A 267 -5.43 20.89 -0.97
C ARG A 267 -4.76 19.92 -1.94
N ASN A 268 -3.96 18.99 -1.43
CA ASN A 268 -3.30 17.95 -2.21
C ASN A 268 -4.32 17.02 -2.87
N GLN A 269 -5.30 16.54 -2.11
CA GLN A 269 -6.39 15.71 -2.64
C GLN A 269 -7.19 16.45 -3.71
N CYS A 270 -7.52 17.74 -3.49
CA CYS A 270 -8.19 18.56 -4.50
C CYS A 270 -7.34 18.78 -5.76
N THR A 271 -6.04 19.00 -5.62
CA THR A 271 -5.13 19.13 -6.77
C THR A 271 -5.05 17.82 -7.55
N TYR A 272 -4.95 16.68 -6.87
CA TYR A 272 -4.97 15.36 -7.50
C TYR A 272 -6.28 15.14 -8.29
N ALA A 273 -7.43 15.44 -7.69
CA ALA A 273 -8.72 15.36 -8.36
C ALA A 273 -8.79 16.29 -9.59
N LYS A 274 -8.31 17.53 -9.47
CA LYS A 274 -8.24 18.47 -10.60
C LYS A 274 -7.37 17.96 -11.73
N LEU A 275 -6.22 17.34 -11.44
CA LEU A 275 -5.34 16.76 -12.45
C LEU A 275 -6.03 15.64 -13.21
N GLY A 276 -6.69 14.71 -12.49
CA GLY A 276 -7.56 13.71 -13.10
C GLY A 276 -8.64 14.31 -13.99
N CYS A 277 -9.22 15.45 -13.59
CA CYS A 277 -10.21 16.15 -14.41
C CYS A 277 -9.63 16.79 -15.69
N THR A 278 -8.45 17.41 -15.60
CA THR A 278 -7.87 18.23 -16.67
C THR A 278 -7.16 17.44 -17.77
N GLN A 279 -6.82 16.17 -17.55
CA GLN A 279 -6.17 15.30 -18.54
C GLN A 279 -7.12 14.79 -19.65
N GLY A 280 -8.32 15.37 -19.78
CA GLY A 280 -9.27 15.00 -20.83
C GLY A 280 -10.08 13.74 -20.52
N TRP A 281 -9.95 13.18 -19.31
CA TRP A 281 -10.68 11.98 -18.91
C TRP A 281 -12.19 12.20 -18.73
N PHE A 282 -12.61 13.44 -18.45
CA PHE A 282 -14.03 13.80 -18.32
C PHE A 282 -14.63 14.34 -19.61
N CYS A 283 -13.79 14.67 -20.61
CA CYS A 283 -14.19 15.22 -21.90
C CYS A 283 -13.26 14.73 -23.01
N PRO A 284 -13.49 13.53 -23.58
CA PRO A 284 -12.66 12.95 -24.65
C PRO A 284 -12.57 13.83 -25.89
N SER A 285 -13.56 14.71 -26.10
CA SER A 285 -13.71 15.51 -27.31
C SER A 285 -12.96 16.84 -27.31
N CYS A 286 -12.40 17.30 -26.18
CA CYS A 286 -11.91 18.69 -26.08
C CYS A 286 -10.39 18.87 -26.02
N ARG A 287 -9.55 17.82 -25.90
CA ARG A 287 -8.08 17.97 -25.98
C ARG A 287 -7.42 16.72 -26.59
N ARG A 288 -6.63 16.92 -27.66
CA ARG A 288 -5.79 15.93 -28.36
C ARG A 288 -4.58 15.46 -27.54
N ARG A 289 -4.76 15.09 -26.27
CA ARG A 289 -3.64 14.74 -25.36
C ARG A 289 -3.97 13.63 -24.36
N ALA A 290 -4.84 12.69 -24.71
CA ALA A 290 -4.89 11.42 -23.98
C ALA A 290 -3.62 10.63 -24.33
N SER A 291 -2.56 10.80 -23.53
CA SER A 291 -1.27 10.14 -23.76
C SER A 291 -1.28 8.65 -23.41
N SER A 292 -2.20 8.22 -22.54
CA SER A 292 -2.33 6.81 -22.14
C SER A 292 -3.08 6.03 -23.21
N LYS A 293 -2.39 5.05 -23.80
CA LYS A 293 -3.01 4.04 -24.67
C LYS A 293 -3.79 3.01 -23.85
N ASN A 294 -4.54 2.18 -24.56
CA ASN A 294 -5.20 1.03 -23.97
C ASN A 294 -4.15 -0.02 -23.58
N ILE A 295 -4.44 -0.80 -22.54
CA ILE A 295 -3.49 -1.78 -21.98
C ILE A 295 -3.18 -2.88 -22.99
N ASN A 296 -4.17 -3.34 -23.77
CA ASN A 296 -3.99 -4.36 -24.80
C ASN A 296 -3.07 -3.91 -25.97
N ASP A 297 -2.95 -2.60 -26.21
CA ASP A 297 -2.06 -2.03 -27.23
C ASP A 297 -0.60 -1.84 -26.69
N LEU A 298 -0.41 -2.03 -25.38
CA LEU A 298 0.86 -1.84 -24.69
C LEU A 298 1.48 -3.18 -24.24
N ALA A 299 0.67 -4.08 -23.70
CA ALA A 299 1.14 -5.30 -23.09
C ALA A 299 0.12 -6.45 -23.18
N THR A 300 0.66 -7.67 -23.22
CA THR A 300 -0.10 -8.89 -22.99
C THR A 300 0.06 -9.30 -21.53
N VAL A 301 -1.05 -9.59 -20.86
CA VAL A 301 -1.08 -9.97 -19.45
C VAL A 301 -1.43 -11.44 -19.31
N TYR A 302 -0.68 -12.14 -18.46
CA TYR A 302 -0.88 -13.54 -18.14
C TYR A 302 -1.06 -13.71 -16.63
N VAL A 303 -1.91 -14.66 -16.25
CA VAL A 303 -2.08 -15.11 -14.87
C VAL A 303 -1.72 -16.58 -14.76
N LEU A 304 -1.15 -16.99 -13.63
CA LEU A 304 -0.88 -18.39 -13.36
C LEU A 304 -2.16 -19.05 -12.84
N ASP A 305 -2.75 -19.94 -13.62
CA ASP A 305 -3.90 -20.76 -13.23
C ASP A 305 -3.50 -22.24 -13.27
N LYS A 306 -3.68 -22.96 -12.15
CA LYS A 306 -3.35 -24.39 -11.99
C LYS A 306 -1.95 -24.76 -12.50
N GLY A 307 -0.97 -23.88 -12.25
CA GLY A 307 0.43 -24.08 -12.64
C GLY A 307 0.75 -23.77 -14.12
N LYS A 308 -0.22 -23.30 -14.91
CA LYS A 308 -0.04 -22.91 -16.31
C LYS A 308 -0.31 -21.42 -16.51
N TRP A 309 0.55 -20.75 -17.28
CA TRP A 309 0.30 -19.38 -17.70
C TRP A 309 -0.88 -19.34 -18.69
N THR A 310 -1.88 -18.53 -18.36
CA THR A 310 -3.04 -18.28 -19.21
C THR A 310 -3.12 -16.79 -19.53
N GLU A 311 -3.41 -16.45 -20.79
CA GLU A 311 -3.57 -15.06 -21.19
C GLU A 311 -4.86 -14.49 -20.61
N LEU A 312 -4.75 -13.37 -19.91
CA LEU A 312 -5.88 -12.63 -19.38
C LEU A 312 -6.48 -11.78 -20.49
N LYS A 313 -7.73 -12.09 -20.86
CA LYS A 313 -8.46 -11.32 -21.89
C LYS A 313 -8.83 -9.93 -21.35
N ILE A 314 -8.15 -8.90 -21.85
CA ILE A 314 -8.39 -7.50 -21.49
C ILE A 314 -9.12 -6.80 -22.65
N SER A 315 -10.26 -6.19 -22.35
CA SER A 315 -11.02 -5.37 -23.32
C SER A 315 -10.17 -4.20 -23.82
N SER A 316 -10.27 -3.90 -25.12
CA SER A 316 -9.58 -2.76 -25.76
C SER A 316 -9.97 -1.39 -25.20
N SER A 317 -11.03 -1.31 -24.38
CA SER A 317 -11.42 -0.10 -23.68
C SER A 317 -10.66 0.16 -22.37
N ILE A 318 -9.89 -0.80 -21.85
CA ILE A 318 -9.17 -0.66 -20.58
C ILE A 318 -7.90 0.16 -20.79
N ARG A 319 -7.75 1.26 -20.05
CA ARG A 319 -6.61 2.21 -20.10
C ARG A 319 -5.76 2.23 -18.85
N ALA A 320 -6.24 1.65 -17.75
CA ALA A 320 -5.45 1.39 -16.56
C ALA A 320 -5.69 -0.02 -16.06
N LEU A 321 -4.61 -0.66 -15.65
CA LEU A 321 -4.61 -1.95 -14.97
C LEU A 321 -4.11 -1.74 -13.54
N VAL A 322 -4.83 -2.24 -12.55
CA VAL A 322 -4.50 -2.14 -11.13
C VAL A 322 -4.54 -3.52 -10.52
N LEU A 323 -3.46 -3.89 -9.83
CA LEU A 323 -3.31 -5.14 -9.10
C LEU A 323 -3.29 -4.77 -7.61
N LEU A 324 -4.38 -5.06 -6.92
CA LEU A 324 -4.61 -4.68 -5.53
C LEU A 324 -4.22 -5.83 -4.61
N ASN A 325 -3.60 -5.49 -3.48
CA ASN A 325 -3.39 -6.38 -2.34
C ASN A 325 -4.27 -6.02 -1.14
N LEU A 326 -4.80 -4.78 -1.13
CA LEU A 326 -5.66 -4.29 -0.07
C LEU A 326 -7.08 -4.06 -0.61
N PRO A 327 -8.12 -4.21 0.22
CA PRO A 327 -9.51 -3.92 -0.14
C PRO A 327 -9.78 -2.40 -0.22
N SER A 328 -8.75 -1.61 -0.51
CA SER A 328 -8.89 -0.19 -0.75
C SER A 328 -7.85 0.34 -1.72
N PHE A 329 -8.15 1.47 -2.34
CA PHE A 329 -7.38 2.10 -3.39
C PHE A 329 -7.47 3.63 -3.28
N SER A 330 -6.36 4.31 -3.58
CA SER A 330 -6.26 5.77 -3.78
C SER A 330 -7.22 6.61 -2.92
N GLY A 331 -6.90 6.75 -1.63
CA GLY A 331 -7.74 7.52 -0.71
C GLY A 331 -8.94 6.73 -0.20
N GLY A 332 -8.88 5.40 -0.20
CA GLY A 332 -9.85 4.50 0.43
C GLY A 332 -11.13 4.26 -0.35
N LEU A 333 -11.05 4.26 -1.67
CA LEU A 333 -12.06 3.75 -2.60
C LEU A 333 -11.93 2.23 -2.71
N ASP A 334 -12.97 1.54 -3.17
CA ASP A 334 -12.93 0.08 -3.34
C ASP A 334 -13.16 -0.29 -4.82
N PRO A 335 -12.10 -0.52 -5.61
CA PRO A 335 -12.22 -0.89 -7.01
C PRO A 335 -12.78 -2.29 -7.23
N TRP A 336 -12.61 -3.17 -6.26
CA TRP A 336 -13.03 -4.55 -6.38
C TRP A 336 -14.49 -4.70 -6.01
N GLY A 337 -14.94 -4.03 -4.93
CA GLY A 337 -16.28 -4.16 -4.40
C GLY A 337 -16.60 -5.60 -4.00
N ASN A 338 -17.89 -5.93 -3.97
CA ASN A 338 -18.35 -7.31 -3.74
C ASN A 338 -18.71 -7.95 -5.09
N PRO A 339 -18.05 -9.04 -5.50
CA PRO A 339 -18.49 -9.84 -6.64
C PRO A 339 -19.93 -10.35 -6.41
N ASP A 340 -20.76 -10.30 -7.43
CA ASP A 340 -22.13 -10.82 -7.39
C ASP A 340 -22.13 -12.36 -7.45
N ASP A 341 -22.96 -13.04 -6.67
CA ASP A 341 -22.88 -14.49 -6.39
C ASP A 341 -22.90 -15.35 -7.67
N LYS A 342 -23.67 -14.93 -8.68
CA LYS A 342 -23.77 -15.67 -9.96
C LYS A 342 -22.51 -15.55 -10.82
N LEU A 343 -21.97 -14.34 -10.97
CA LEU A 343 -20.77 -14.08 -11.78
C LEU A 343 -19.47 -14.49 -11.05
N SER A 344 -19.51 -14.47 -9.72
CA SER A 344 -18.47 -15.00 -8.82
C SER A 344 -18.25 -16.49 -9.07
N HIS A 345 -19.32 -17.29 -9.12
CA HIS A 345 -19.22 -18.74 -9.33
C HIS A 345 -18.67 -19.14 -10.71
N GLU A 346 -19.06 -18.43 -11.78
CA GLU A 346 -18.59 -18.74 -13.14
C GLU A 346 -17.12 -18.37 -13.37
N ARG A 347 -16.63 -17.32 -12.71
CA ARG A 347 -15.27 -16.77 -12.91
C ARG A 347 -14.33 -17.05 -11.74
N GLY A 348 -14.81 -17.68 -10.67
CA GLY A 348 -14.06 -17.98 -9.45
C GLY A 348 -13.60 -16.74 -8.69
N LEU A 349 -14.36 -15.64 -8.71
CA LEU A 349 -13.98 -14.38 -8.06
C LEU A 349 -14.53 -14.31 -6.64
N THR A 350 -13.68 -14.09 -5.65
CA THR A 350 -14.04 -14.02 -4.22
C THR A 350 -14.02 -12.60 -3.67
N VAL A 351 -14.55 -12.45 -2.47
CA VAL A 351 -14.37 -11.23 -1.64
C VAL A 351 -12.87 -11.04 -1.39
N PRO A 352 -12.35 -9.80 -1.45
CA PRO A 352 -10.92 -9.54 -1.36
C PRO A 352 -10.44 -9.82 0.07
N ARG A 353 -9.29 -10.45 0.18
CA ARG A 353 -8.62 -10.71 1.47
C ARG A 353 -7.18 -10.24 1.38
N VAL A 354 -6.65 -9.80 2.52
CA VAL A 354 -5.26 -9.34 2.60
C VAL A 354 -4.28 -10.48 2.83
N ASP A 355 -4.76 -11.72 3.03
CA ASP A 355 -3.99 -12.86 3.54
C ASP A 355 -4.21 -14.17 2.76
N ASP A 356 -4.80 -14.12 1.57
CA ASP A 356 -5.21 -15.30 0.79
C ASP A 356 -4.22 -15.70 -0.33
N GLY A 357 -3.16 -14.92 -0.51
CA GLY A 357 -2.15 -15.12 -1.54
C GLY A 357 -2.61 -14.76 -2.94
N LEU A 358 -3.64 -13.92 -3.09
CA LEU A 358 -4.20 -13.48 -4.38
C LEU A 358 -4.12 -11.96 -4.54
N LEU A 359 -3.89 -11.50 -5.77
CA LEU A 359 -4.07 -10.09 -6.15
C LEU A 359 -5.40 -9.93 -6.88
N GLU A 360 -6.18 -8.92 -6.51
CA GLU A 360 -7.32 -8.47 -7.29
C GLU A 360 -6.88 -7.66 -8.50
N ILE A 361 -7.13 -8.17 -9.70
CA ILE A 361 -6.79 -7.51 -10.97
C ILE A 361 -8.00 -6.77 -11.50
N VAL A 362 -7.92 -5.44 -11.55
CA VAL A 362 -9.00 -4.53 -11.95
C VAL A 362 -8.59 -3.65 -13.12
N GLY A 363 -9.50 -3.44 -14.07
CA GLY A 363 -9.34 -2.58 -15.23
C GLY A 363 -10.24 -1.34 -15.19
N PHE A 364 -9.67 -0.16 -15.50
CA PHE A 364 -10.41 1.10 -15.67
C PHE A 364 -10.40 1.57 -17.12
N ARG A 365 -11.55 2.10 -17.57
CA ARG A 365 -11.73 2.58 -18.96
C ARG A 365 -11.40 4.07 -19.11
N ASP A 366 -11.85 4.86 -18.14
CA ASP A 366 -11.69 6.30 -18.10
C ASP A 366 -11.92 6.80 -16.65
N ALA A 367 -11.84 8.12 -16.42
CA ALA A 367 -12.03 8.68 -15.09
C ALA A 367 -13.49 8.69 -14.65
N TRP A 368 -14.44 8.57 -15.56
CA TRP A 368 -15.83 8.36 -15.18
C TRP A 368 -15.95 7.00 -14.51
N HIS A 369 -15.34 5.95 -15.07
CA HIS A 369 -15.24 4.62 -14.44
C HIS A 369 -14.54 4.68 -13.07
N GLY A 370 -13.50 5.50 -12.91
CA GLY A 370 -12.87 5.75 -11.61
C GLY A 370 -13.77 6.52 -10.62
N LEU A 371 -14.57 7.46 -11.11
CA LEU A 371 -15.52 8.22 -10.29
C LEU A 371 -16.69 7.35 -9.83
N PHE A 372 -17.04 6.30 -10.59
CA PHE A 372 -18.09 5.37 -10.19
C PHE A 372 -17.80 4.74 -8.83
N LEU A 373 -16.53 4.59 -8.44
CA LEU A 373 -16.11 4.10 -7.11
C LEU A 373 -16.60 4.96 -5.93
N LEU A 374 -17.11 6.18 -6.18
CA LEU A 374 -17.76 6.99 -5.14
C LEU A 374 -19.19 6.55 -4.84
N PHE A 375 -19.81 5.73 -5.69
CA PHE A 375 -21.15 5.19 -5.47
C PHE A 375 -21.09 3.87 -4.69
N PRO A 376 -22.09 3.53 -3.86
CA PRO A 376 -22.06 2.36 -2.97
C PRO A 376 -21.84 0.99 -3.63
N HIS A 377 -22.09 0.86 -4.94
CA HIS A 377 -21.90 -0.38 -5.72
C HIS A 377 -20.95 -0.18 -6.90
N GLY A 378 -20.26 0.96 -6.96
CA GLY A 378 -19.33 1.24 -8.04
C GLY A 378 -18.05 0.45 -7.87
N HIS A 379 -17.71 -0.33 -8.88
CA HIS A 379 -16.47 -1.10 -8.95
C HIS A 379 -15.84 -0.90 -10.33
N GLY A 380 -14.55 -1.21 -10.45
CA GLY A 380 -13.88 -1.29 -11.74
C GLY A 380 -14.25 -2.57 -12.52
N THR A 381 -13.65 -2.77 -13.68
CA THR A 381 -13.81 -4.04 -14.40
C THR A 381 -13.01 -5.12 -13.68
N ARG A 382 -13.66 -6.06 -12.98
CA ARG A 382 -12.98 -7.21 -12.37
C ARG A 382 -12.45 -8.13 -13.47
N LEU A 383 -11.14 -8.35 -13.52
CA LEU A 383 -10.49 -9.15 -14.57
C LEU A 383 -10.15 -10.56 -14.07
N ALA A 384 -9.47 -10.67 -12.93
CA ALA A 384 -9.10 -11.95 -12.30
C ALA A 384 -8.65 -11.74 -10.86
N GLN A 385 -8.55 -12.84 -10.11
CA GLN A 385 -7.70 -12.95 -8.91
C GLN A 385 -6.58 -13.94 -9.21
N ALA A 386 -5.34 -13.63 -8.84
CA ALA A 386 -4.20 -14.47 -9.17
C ALA A 386 -3.05 -14.36 -8.17
N ASN A 387 -2.35 -15.48 -7.94
CA ASN A 387 -1.15 -15.53 -7.10
C ASN A 387 0.15 -15.18 -7.82
N ARG A 388 0.13 -15.17 -9.17
CA ARG A 388 1.23 -14.71 -10.01
C ARG A 388 0.68 -14.07 -11.28
N VAL A 389 1.26 -12.93 -11.63
CA VAL A 389 0.89 -12.14 -12.82
C VAL A 389 2.16 -11.87 -13.62
N LYS A 390 2.07 -12.04 -14.94
CA LYS A 390 3.15 -11.70 -15.87
C LYS A 390 2.64 -10.72 -16.90
N ILE A 391 3.38 -9.63 -17.11
CA ILE A 391 3.04 -8.56 -18.03
C ILE A 391 4.18 -8.42 -19.02
N VAL A 392 3.90 -8.65 -20.29
CA VAL A 392 4.87 -8.62 -21.38
C VAL A 392 4.57 -7.44 -22.28
N PHE A 393 5.44 -6.43 -22.26
CA PHE A 393 5.30 -5.25 -23.11
C PHE A 393 5.77 -5.56 -24.53
N GLN A 394 4.91 -5.25 -25.51
CA GLN A 394 5.17 -5.56 -26.90
C GLN A 394 6.15 -4.55 -27.52
N ALA A 395 7.14 -5.07 -28.25
CA ALA A 395 8.08 -4.26 -29.00
C ALA A 395 7.41 -3.58 -30.21
N GLY A 396 7.72 -2.29 -30.43
CA GLY A 396 7.20 -1.51 -31.55
C GLY A 396 5.80 -0.92 -31.35
N SER A 397 5.33 -0.80 -30.10
CA SER A 397 4.21 0.09 -29.81
C SER A 397 4.58 1.53 -30.21
N THR A 398 3.63 2.31 -30.76
CA THR A 398 3.87 3.73 -31.12
C THR A 398 4.13 4.66 -29.91
N SER A 399 4.33 4.09 -28.70
CA SER A 399 4.61 4.83 -27.46
C SER A 399 6.00 4.46 -26.96
N SER A 400 6.84 5.47 -26.71
CA SER A 400 8.18 5.27 -26.15
C SER A 400 8.18 4.93 -24.66
N HIS A 401 7.05 5.10 -23.96
CA HIS A 401 6.93 4.89 -22.52
C HIS A 401 5.49 4.59 -22.11
N THR A 402 5.35 4.06 -20.89
CA THR A 402 4.12 4.00 -20.10
C THR A 402 4.37 4.60 -18.72
N TYR A 403 3.32 4.70 -17.91
CA TYR A 403 3.43 5.13 -16.51
C TYR A 403 3.10 3.96 -15.61
N MET A 404 3.85 3.84 -14.52
CA MET A 404 3.70 2.81 -13.51
C MET A 404 3.66 3.42 -12.13
N ARG A 405 3.06 2.72 -11.18
CA ARG A 405 2.96 3.15 -9.79
C ARG A 405 2.92 1.94 -8.87
N MET A 406 3.69 2.02 -7.79
CA MET A 406 3.81 0.97 -6.77
C MET A 406 3.76 1.62 -5.40
N ASP A 407 2.86 1.17 -4.51
CA ASP A 407 2.68 1.68 -3.14
C ASP A 407 2.64 3.22 -2.99
N GLY A 408 2.07 3.88 -4.00
CA GLY A 408 1.91 5.33 -4.05
C GLY A 408 3.07 6.09 -4.71
N GLU A 409 4.14 5.41 -5.13
CA GLU A 409 5.30 5.99 -5.80
C GLU A 409 5.22 5.75 -7.32
N PRO A 410 4.99 6.80 -8.13
CA PRO A 410 4.86 6.68 -9.58
C PRO A 410 6.18 6.93 -10.33
N TRP A 411 6.37 6.28 -11.48
CA TRP A 411 7.47 6.54 -12.39
C TRP A 411 7.05 6.44 -13.86
N LYS A 412 7.88 6.99 -14.73
CA LYS A 412 7.74 6.91 -16.19
C LYS A 412 8.59 5.76 -16.70
N GLN A 413 7.96 4.68 -17.16
CA GLN A 413 8.63 3.46 -17.60
C GLN A 413 8.89 3.48 -19.12
N PRO A 414 10.16 3.45 -19.57
CA PRO A 414 10.49 3.25 -20.98
C PRO A 414 9.96 1.92 -21.52
N LEU A 415 9.49 1.93 -22.77
CA LEU A 415 9.04 0.74 -23.50
C LEU A 415 10.06 0.37 -24.59
N PRO A 416 10.13 -0.91 -24.99
CA PRO A 416 11.07 -1.38 -26.00
C PRO A 416 10.77 -0.75 -27.39
N GLU A 417 11.77 -0.04 -27.94
CA GLU A 417 11.62 0.71 -29.19
C GLU A 417 11.74 -0.15 -30.47
N SER A 418 12.50 -1.25 -30.43
CA SER A 418 12.78 -2.06 -31.63
C SER A 418 12.12 -3.44 -31.57
N HIS A 419 11.55 -3.89 -32.69
CA HIS A 419 11.01 -5.25 -32.86
C HIS A 419 12.05 -6.37 -32.69
N HIS A 420 13.34 -6.03 -32.60
CA HIS A 420 14.46 -6.96 -32.47
C HIS A 420 15.07 -7.00 -31.06
N GLY A 421 14.58 -6.18 -30.12
CA GLY A 421 15.01 -6.20 -28.73
C GLY A 421 14.20 -7.18 -27.88
N ASN A 422 14.78 -7.62 -26.75
CA ASN A 422 14.05 -8.38 -25.75
C ASN A 422 12.88 -7.55 -25.18
N PRO A 423 11.69 -8.15 -25.01
CA PRO A 423 10.55 -7.45 -24.43
C PRO A 423 10.84 -7.05 -22.98
N THR A 424 10.23 -5.94 -22.54
CA THR A 424 10.17 -5.66 -21.10
C THR A 424 9.15 -6.60 -20.48
N GLU A 425 9.60 -7.40 -19.52
CA GLU A 425 8.75 -8.36 -18.81
C GLU A 425 8.67 -7.98 -17.34
N ILE A 426 7.46 -7.96 -16.78
CA ILE A 426 7.23 -7.84 -15.34
C ILE A 426 6.61 -9.14 -14.86
N GLU A 427 7.18 -9.73 -13.82
CA GLU A 427 6.60 -10.84 -13.07
C GLU A 427 6.31 -10.39 -11.65
N ILE A 428 5.07 -10.56 -11.22
CA ILE A 428 4.61 -10.29 -9.86
C ILE A 428 4.19 -11.60 -9.22
N SER A 429 4.69 -11.87 -8.02
CA SER A 429 4.43 -13.12 -7.30
C SER A 429 4.38 -12.89 -5.80
N HIS A 430 3.55 -13.68 -5.12
CA HIS A 430 3.54 -13.74 -3.66
C HIS A 430 4.94 -14.05 -3.08
N HIS A 431 5.33 -13.34 -2.02
CA HIS A 431 6.65 -13.39 -1.40
C HIS A 431 6.62 -13.67 0.10
N GLY A 432 5.47 -14.07 0.64
CA GLY A 432 5.25 -14.25 2.07
C GLY A 432 4.29 -13.21 2.64
N GLN A 433 4.34 -13.02 3.95
CA GLN A 433 3.42 -12.15 4.68
C GLN A 433 4.19 -11.24 5.64
N ALA A 434 3.67 -10.04 5.84
CA ALA A 434 4.06 -9.13 6.90
C ALA A 434 2.93 -9.02 7.93
N VAL A 435 3.23 -8.46 9.10
CA VAL A 435 2.24 -8.30 10.18
C VAL A 435 1.98 -6.82 10.41
N MET A 436 0.73 -6.41 10.24
CA MET A 436 0.24 -5.07 10.53
C MET A 436 -0.59 -5.10 11.81
N LEU A 437 -0.59 -4.01 12.57
CA LEU A 437 -1.56 -3.83 13.64
C LEU A 437 -2.87 -3.32 13.04
N ALA A 438 -3.97 -3.97 13.41
CA ALA A 438 -5.31 -3.66 12.97
C ALA A 438 -6.20 -3.25 14.15
N LYS A 439 -7.06 -2.26 13.91
CA LYS A 439 -8.17 -1.95 14.82
C LYS A 439 -9.37 -2.80 14.48
N GLU A 440 -10.03 -3.32 15.50
CA GLU A 440 -11.26 -4.11 15.38
C GLU A 440 -12.28 -3.46 14.41
N GLY A 441 -12.77 -4.27 13.47
CA GLY A 441 -13.71 -3.84 12.44
C GLY A 441 -13.09 -3.03 11.31
N CYS A 442 -11.77 -3.11 11.11
CA CYS A 442 -11.11 -2.51 9.95
C CYS A 442 -11.53 -3.22 8.65
N ILE A 443 -11.32 -2.56 7.50
CA ILE A 443 -11.75 -3.15 6.22
C ILE A 443 -10.84 -4.28 5.74
N ALA A 444 -9.61 -4.37 6.28
CA ALA A 444 -8.69 -5.46 6.00
C ALA A 444 -9.08 -6.76 6.72
N GLU A 445 -9.87 -6.69 7.80
CA GLU A 445 -10.46 -7.86 8.42
C GLU A 445 -11.47 -8.47 7.44
N ALA A 446 -11.28 -9.75 7.12
CA ALA A 446 -12.23 -10.50 6.30
C ALA A 446 -13.63 -10.37 6.91
N LYS A 447 -14.55 -9.86 6.12
CA LYS A 447 -15.95 -9.80 6.49
C LYS A 447 -16.55 -11.19 6.28
N ASP A 448 -16.41 -12.07 7.27
CA ASP A 448 -17.25 -13.27 7.31
C ASP A 448 -18.72 -12.79 7.34
N GLU A 449 -19.42 -13.01 6.24
CA GLU A 449 -20.84 -12.72 5.99
C GLU A 449 -21.37 -11.40 6.58
N TYR A 450 -21.44 -10.36 5.73
CA TYR A 450 -22.39 -9.28 6.00
C TYR A 450 -23.81 -9.85 6.01
N GLN A 451 -24.36 -10.08 7.20
CA GLN A 451 -25.80 -10.20 7.39
C GLN A 451 -26.45 -8.91 6.86
N HIS A 452 -27.12 -9.01 5.71
CA HIS A 452 -27.94 -7.93 5.20
C HIS A 452 -28.99 -7.56 6.26
N PRO A 453 -29.22 -6.26 6.55
CA PRO A 453 -30.53 -5.86 7.01
C PRO A 453 -31.51 -6.21 5.89
N VAL A 454 -32.38 -7.19 6.13
CA VAL A 454 -33.48 -7.55 5.24
C VAL A 454 -34.30 -6.29 4.94
N ALA A 455 -34.18 -5.78 3.72
CA ALA A 455 -35.18 -4.89 3.14
C ALA A 455 -36.25 -5.75 2.44
N PRO A 456 -37.51 -5.32 2.40
CA PRO A 456 -38.62 -6.16 1.95
C PRO A 456 -38.44 -6.58 0.49
N GLN A 457 -38.73 -7.85 0.21
CA GLN A 457 -38.85 -8.38 -1.14
C GLN A 457 -39.89 -7.56 -1.91
N ASP A 458 -39.45 -6.92 -3.00
CA ASP A 458 -40.33 -6.54 -4.09
C ASP A 458 -39.99 -7.45 -5.28
N ASP A 459 -40.87 -8.43 -5.49
CA ASP A 459 -40.85 -9.32 -6.65
C ASP A 459 -41.12 -8.49 -7.91
N SER A 460 -40.11 -8.30 -8.75
CA SER A 460 -40.34 -8.03 -10.16
C SER A 460 -39.26 -8.69 -11.03
N SER A 461 -39.68 -9.80 -11.63
CA SER A 461 -38.98 -10.48 -12.71
C SER A 461 -38.92 -9.58 -13.95
N GLY A 462 -37.72 -9.26 -14.41
CA GLY A 462 -37.48 -8.57 -15.68
C GLY A 462 -36.23 -9.13 -16.33
N SER A 463 -36.41 -9.82 -17.46
CA SER A 463 -35.39 -10.41 -18.31
C SER A 463 -34.46 -9.35 -18.89
N ASP A 464 -33.15 -9.51 -18.69
CA ASP A 464 -32.12 -8.78 -19.41
C ASP A 464 -31.94 -9.39 -20.79
N ASP A 465 -32.44 -8.67 -21.81
CA ASP A 465 -31.94 -8.77 -23.16
C ASP A 465 -31.92 -7.37 -23.80
N ASP A 466 -30.80 -7.13 -24.46
CA ASP A 466 -30.60 -6.29 -25.63
C ASP A 466 -29.91 -4.92 -25.51
N GLU A 467 -28.83 -4.85 -26.28
CA GLU A 467 -27.89 -3.76 -26.48
C GLU A 467 -28.47 -2.72 -27.45
N THR A 468 -28.05 -1.46 -27.28
CA THR A 468 -28.13 -0.35 -28.26
C THR A 468 -29.49 0.29 -28.60
N LYS A 469 -29.67 1.55 -28.16
CA LYS A 469 -30.00 2.71 -29.03
C LYS A 469 -30.03 4.03 -28.26
N ARG A 470 -29.25 5.00 -28.74
CA ARG A 470 -29.31 6.42 -28.36
C ARG A 470 -30.70 7.01 -28.61
N LYS A 471 -31.20 7.85 -27.70
CA LYS A 471 -31.91 9.10 -28.03
C LYS A 471 -31.62 10.17 -26.96
N PHE A 472 -31.17 11.33 -27.42
CA PHE A 472 -31.06 12.57 -26.67
C PHE A 472 -32.45 13.13 -26.38
N GLY A 473 -32.67 13.67 -25.18
CA GLY A 473 -33.86 14.43 -24.84
C GLY A 473 -33.96 14.80 -23.36
N ALA A 474 -33.46 15.99 -23.00
CA ALA A 474 -33.95 16.74 -21.83
C ALA A 474 -33.59 18.21 -22.03
N ALA A 475 -34.49 18.95 -22.67
CA ALA A 475 -34.58 20.38 -22.50
C ALA A 475 -35.35 20.68 -21.20
N SER A 476 -35.16 21.89 -20.70
CA SER A 476 -36.03 22.62 -19.76
C SER A 476 -36.15 22.10 -18.33
N THR A 477 -35.24 22.55 -17.46
CA THR A 477 -35.59 23.07 -16.13
C THR A 477 -34.42 23.90 -15.62
N PHE A 478 -34.55 25.23 -15.67
CA PHE A 478 -34.06 26.22 -14.70
C PHE A 478 -34.39 27.61 -15.25
N ARG A 479 -35.62 28.05 -14.98
CA ARG A 479 -36.03 29.46 -14.89
C ARG A 479 -36.53 29.64 -13.45
N ALA A 480 -35.74 30.35 -12.65
CA ALA A 480 -36.10 31.29 -11.59
C ALA A 480 -34.81 31.65 -10.86
#